data_AF-A0A1S7PQL1-F1
#
_entry.id   AF-A0A1S7PQL1-F1
#
_cell.length_a   1.000
_cell.length_b   1.000
_cell.length_c   1.000
_cell.angle_alpha   90.00
_cell.angle_beta   90.00
_cell.angle_gamma   90.00
#
_symmetry.space_group_name_H-M   'P 1'
#
loop_
_entity.id
_entity.type
_entity.pdbx_description
1 polymer ?
#
loop_
_entity_poly.entity_id
_entity_poly.type
_entity_poly.pdbx_seq_one_letter_code
_entity_poly.pdbx_strand_id
1 'polypeptide(L)'
;MAYLYKIIRNGNDFSASADGGPSFFVGRRVPYEGNIGLYNIFAGSRLPKLDYKAHDFTGAFGFWAEFVEPTAICEGRNFLTLNSYDRAAFTFGFGQFAAHVEEGDFVQYLRKLLTLADAVDYFPHLSIKNGHVHALDGLGRSTELENPQTTNPLMNYLNPTLAEVEDAEVIAATRFIHWTVQSQAAREVQVSQMVATFKSFMKRAEKRVDMHNRPAAQCCVIADILHHGRGGKMTWPLIAEALRSTRPFEALLKITPPWQQRTEKLGRAIKANSAFVNRTWNSAKQDFDLL
;
A
#
# COMPACT_ATOMS: atom_id res chain seq x y z
N MET A 1 -16.53 -16.57 14.10
CA MET A 1 -17.44 -15.69 14.86
C MET A 1 -16.83 -14.30 14.77
N ALA A 2 -17.61 -13.27 14.45
CA ALA A 2 -17.06 -11.94 14.24
C ALA A 2 -16.44 -11.35 15.53
N TYR A 3 -15.26 -10.74 15.39
CA TYR A 3 -14.58 -10.06 16.48
C TYR A 3 -15.37 -8.83 16.96
N LEU A 4 -15.50 -8.69 18.27
CA LEU A 4 -16.00 -7.49 18.92
C LEU A 4 -14.82 -6.62 19.36
N TYR A 5 -14.89 -5.33 19.04
CA TYR A 5 -13.81 -4.40 19.31
C TYR A 5 -14.24 -3.34 20.31
N LYS A 6 -13.42 -3.14 21.34
CA LYS A 6 -13.58 -2.06 22.32
C LYS A 6 -12.53 -0.98 22.06
N ILE A 7 -12.99 0.24 21.74
CA ILE A 7 -12.11 1.42 21.60
C ILE A 7 -11.71 1.93 22.99
N ILE A 8 -10.44 2.29 23.12
CA ILE A 8 -9.84 2.91 24.31
C ILE A 8 -9.21 4.23 23.87
N ARG A 9 -9.62 5.34 24.49
CA ARG A 9 -9.15 6.70 24.17
C ARG A 9 -8.29 7.23 25.30
N ASN A 10 -7.10 7.75 24.99
CA ASN A 10 -6.22 8.41 25.94
C ASN A 10 -5.63 9.67 25.30
N GLY A 11 -6.25 10.82 25.58
CA GLY A 11 -5.93 12.07 24.90
C GLY A 11 -6.13 11.91 23.38
N ASN A 12 -5.07 12.15 22.61
CA ASN A 12 -5.08 11.99 21.16
C ASN A 12 -4.78 10.57 20.68
N ASP A 13 -4.44 9.63 21.58
CA ASP A 13 -4.09 8.27 21.22
C ASP A 13 -5.31 7.34 21.31
N PHE A 14 -5.49 6.53 20.27
CA PHE A 14 -6.51 5.51 20.14
C PHE A 14 -5.87 4.14 20.19
N SER A 15 -6.42 3.28 21.05
CA SER A 15 -6.11 1.87 21.14
C SER A 15 -7.41 1.06 21.03
N ALA A 16 -7.29 -0.23 20.77
CA ALA A 16 -8.43 -1.12 20.75
C ALA A 16 -8.09 -2.48 21.35
N SER A 17 -9.12 -3.23 21.75
CA SER A 17 -9.03 -4.62 22.21
C SER A 17 -10.05 -5.46 21.44
N ALA A 18 -9.64 -6.64 20.99
CA ALA A 18 -10.50 -7.63 20.33
C ALA A 18 -10.96 -8.69 21.33
N ASP A 19 -12.27 -8.91 21.46
CA ASP A 19 -12.91 -9.91 22.33
C ASP A 19 -12.39 -9.91 23.78
N GLY A 20 -12.10 -8.73 24.33
CA GLY A 20 -11.59 -8.58 25.69
C GLY A 20 -10.12 -8.99 25.88
N GLY A 21 -9.41 -9.29 24.79
CA GLY A 21 -7.97 -9.54 24.79
C GLY A 21 -7.13 -8.29 25.09
N PRO A 22 -5.78 -8.40 25.05
CA PRO A 22 -4.89 -7.28 25.28
C PRO A 22 -5.17 -6.09 24.34
N SER A 23 -5.00 -4.88 24.84
CA SER A 23 -5.14 -3.69 24.00
C SER A 23 -3.90 -3.48 23.14
N PHE A 24 -4.11 -2.97 21.92
CA PHE A 24 -3.07 -2.59 20.99
C PHE A 24 -3.31 -1.18 20.47
N PHE A 25 -2.22 -0.49 20.14
CA PHE A 25 -2.27 0.86 19.59
C PHE A 25 -2.80 0.84 18.15
N VAL A 26 -3.74 1.74 17.85
CA VAL A 26 -4.35 1.89 16.52
C VAL A 26 -3.73 3.08 15.82
N GLY A 27 -3.78 4.25 16.45
CA GLY A 27 -3.25 5.49 15.88
C GLY A 27 -3.42 6.68 16.81
N ARG A 28 -2.81 7.80 16.40
CA ARG A 28 -2.93 9.10 17.04
C ARG A 28 -3.74 10.02 16.16
N ARG A 29 -4.68 10.76 16.74
CA ARG A 29 -5.36 11.88 16.11
C ARG A 29 -4.35 12.96 15.74
N VAL A 30 -4.31 13.33 14.47
CA VAL A 30 -3.43 14.37 13.95
C VAL A 30 -4.21 15.33 13.02
N PRO A 31 -3.92 16.63 13.05
CA PRO A 31 -4.36 17.56 12.03
C PRO A 31 -3.43 17.53 10.81
N TYR A 32 -3.98 17.68 9.60
CA TYR A 32 -3.21 17.82 8.35
C TYR A 32 -4.00 18.61 7.31
N GLU A 33 -3.45 19.72 6.81
CA GLU A 33 -4.08 20.55 5.76
C GLU A 33 -5.57 20.90 5.99
N GLY A 34 -5.97 21.11 7.25
CA GLY A 34 -7.35 21.43 7.62
C GLY A 34 -8.25 20.21 7.90
N ASN A 35 -7.74 19.01 7.66
CA ASN A 35 -8.39 17.74 8.00
C ASN A 35 -7.88 17.19 9.33
N ILE A 36 -8.63 16.24 9.89
CA ILE A 36 -8.29 15.46 11.08
C ILE A 36 -8.48 13.97 10.76
N GLY A 37 -7.55 13.14 11.25
CA GLY A 37 -7.65 11.68 11.16
C GLY A 37 -6.59 10.98 12.00
N LEU A 38 -6.44 9.67 11.82
CA LEU A 38 -5.44 8.84 12.49
C LEU A 38 -4.11 8.79 11.72
N TYR A 39 -3.03 8.73 12.50
CA TYR A 39 -1.68 8.43 12.04
C TYR A 39 -0.94 7.57 13.06
N ASN A 40 -0.19 6.55 12.64
CA ASN A 40 0.43 5.61 13.59
C ASN A 40 1.96 5.42 13.46
N ILE A 41 2.64 6.12 12.53
CA ILE A 41 4.10 6.05 12.37
C ILE A 41 4.79 7.34 12.80
N PHE A 42 5.08 7.47 14.08
CA PHE A 42 5.83 8.63 14.61
C PHE A 42 6.89 8.17 15.63
N ALA A 43 7.83 9.06 15.96
CA ALA A 43 8.85 8.78 16.96
C ALA A 43 8.19 8.43 18.31
N GLY A 44 8.51 7.25 18.85
CA GLY A 44 7.88 6.74 20.08
C GLY A 44 6.51 6.09 19.87
N SER A 45 6.10 5.80 18.63
CA SER A 45 4.91 5.00 18.36
C SER A 45 4.99 3.63 19.05
N ARG A 46 3.84 3.18 19.57
CA ARG A 46 3.66 1.86 20.21
C ARG A 46 3.25 0.78 19.22
N LEU A 47 3.26 1.09 17.92
CA LEU A 47 2.93 0.14 16.87
C LEU A 47 3.97 -1.00 16.85
N PRO A 48 3.54 -2.28 16.79
CA PRO A 48 4.46 -3.40 16.64
C PRO A 48 5.37 -3.23 15.42
N LYS A 49 6.64 -3.64 15.55
CA LYS A 49 7.55 -3.74 14.41
C LYS A 49 7.25 -4.98 13.59
N LEU A 50 6.28 -4.86 12.69
CA LEU A 50 5.89 -5.88 11.73
C LEU A 50 6.29 -5.41 10.34
N ASP A 51 7.60 -5.44 10.10
CA ASP A 51 8.21 -4.87 8.90
C ASP A 51 8.21 -5.89 7.76
N TYR A 52 7.88 -5.44 6.56
CA TYR A 52 8.13 -6.16 5.33
C TYR A 52 9.64 -6.33 5.12
N LYS A 53 10.05 -7.56 4.82
CA LYS A 53 11.39 -7.92 4.40
C LYS A 53 11.28 -8.86 3.22
N ALA A 54 11.96 -8.56 2.13
CA ALA A 54 11.82 -9.31 0.88
C ALA A 54 12.10 -10.80 1.05
N HIS A 55 13.17 -11.15 1.78
CA HIS A 55 13.60 -12.54 1.96
C HIS A 55 12.49 -13.48 2.47
N ASP A 56 11.60 -12.98 3.35
CA ASP A 56 10.48 -13.75 3.91
C ASP A 56 9.43 -14.15 2.85
N PHE A 57 9.43 -13.48 1.70
CA PHE A 57 8.41 -13.62 0.65
C PHE A 57 8.99 -14.06 -0.71
N THR A 58 10.31 -14.22 -0.82
CA THR A 58 10.97 -14.67 -2.06
C THR A 58 10.50 -16.06 -2.51
N GLY A 59 10.13 -16.94 -1.59
CA GLY A 59 9.59 -18.26 -1.94
C GLY A 59 8.30 -18.19 -2.76
N ALA A 60 7.43 -17.22 -2.48
CA ALA A 60 6.15 -17.05 -3.17
C ALA A 60 6.22 -16.10 -4.37
N PHE A 61 7.05 -15.05 -4.29
CA PHE A 61 7.05 -13.97 -5.29
C PHE A 61 8.39 -13.81 -6.04
N GLY A 62 9.39 -14.64 -5.74
CA GLY A 62 10.71 -14.60 -6.36
C GLY A 62 11.36 -13.23 -6.24
N PHE A 63 11.99 -12.78 -7.33
CA PHE A 63 12.64 -11.46 -7.39
C PHE A 63 11.65 -10.30 -7.19
N TRP A 64 10.35 -10.47 -7.43
CA TRP A 64 9.40 -9.38 -7.21
C TRP A 64 9.28 -8.97 -5.75
N ALA A 65 9.52 -9.89 -4.80
CA ALA A 65 9.62 -9.53 -3.38
C ALA A 65 10.79 -8.55 -3.14
N GLU A 66 11.95 -8.83 -3.73
CA GLU A 66 13.13 -7.95 -3.68
C GLU A 66 12.88 -6.63 -4.41
N PHE A 67 12.19 -6.68 -5.55
CA PHE A 67 11.97 -5.53 -6.42
C PHE A 67 11.13 -4.42 -5.78
N VAL A 68 10.14 -4.78 -4.96
CA VAL A 68 9.25 -3.82 -4.28
C VAL A 68 9.84 -3.27 -2.98
N GLU A 69 10.85 -3.95 -2.41
CA GLU A 69 11.40 -3.62 -1.09
C GLU A 69 12.01 -2.21 -1.01
N PRO A 70 12.76 -1.70 -2.00
CA PRO A 70 13.29 -0.34 -1.92
C PRO A 70 12.20 0.73 -1.77
N THR A 71 11.06 0.57 -2.46
CA THR A 71 9.90 1.45 -2.27
C THR A 71 9.26 1.25 -0.91
N ALA A 72 9.05 0.01 -0.47
CA ALA A 72 8.52 -0.29 0.87
C ALA A 72 9.37 0.36 1.98
N ILE A 73 10.70 0.26 1.88
CA ILE A 73 11.65 0.94 2.78
C ILE A 73 11.38 2.44 2.81
N CYS A 74 11.15 3.06 1.66
CA CYS A 74 10.84 4.49 1.58
C CYS A 74 9.53 4.84 2.29
N GLU A 75 8.49 4.04 2.12
CA GLU A 75 7.17 4.18 2.78
C GLU A 75 7.18 3.83 4.29
N GLY A 76 8.31 3.34 4.81
CA GLY A 76 8.45 2.97 6.22
C GLY A 76 8.31 1.48 6.51
N ARG A 77 7.91 0.68 5.51
CA ARG A 77 7.94 -0.80 5.42
C ARG A 77 7.06 -1.59 6.38
N ASN A 78 6.37 -0.95 7.32
CA ASN A 78 5.56 -1.66 8.30
C ASN A 78 4.20 -2.07 7.71
N PHE A 79 3.82 -3.34 7.88
CA PHE A 79 2.53 -3.89 7.42
C PHE A 79 1.30 -3.23 8.07
N LEU A 80 1.49 -2.51 9.17
CA LEU A 80 0.44 -1.90 9.99
C LEU A 80 0.35 -0.38 9.81
N THR A 81 1.17 0.22 8.94
CA THR A 81 1.14 1.67 8.72
C THR A 81 -0.25 2.11 8.29
N LEU A 82 -0.76 3.15 8.95
CA LEU A 82 -2.09 3.74 8.72
C LEU A 82 -2.00 5.27 8.68
N ASN A 83 -2.63 5.86 7.67
CA ASN A 83 -2.95 7.28 7.60
C ASN A 83 -4.41 7.44 7.15
N SER A 84 -5.16 8.33 7.77
CA SER A 84 -6.56 8.62 7.37
C SER A 84 -6.89 10.11 7.36
N TYR A 85 -5.90 10.97 7.63
CA TYR A 85 -6.08 12.41 7.76
C TYR A 85 -6.05 13.18 6.43
N ASP A 86 -5.69 12.57 5.31
CA ASP A 86 -5.57 13.26 4.02
C ASP A 86 -6.74 12.94 3.08
N ARG A 87 -6.67 13.45 1.84
CA ARG A 87 -7.70 13.22 0.82
C ARG A 87 -7.92 11.75 0.48
N ALA A 88 -6.98 10.86 0.80
CA ALA A 88 -7.19 9.44 0.58
C ALA A 88 -8.23 8.86 1.55
N ALA A 89 -8.50 9.57 2.65
CA ALA A 89 -9.34 9.22 3.80
C ALA A 89 -8.91 7.95 4.54
N PHE A 90 -8.26 7.00 3.86
CA PHE A 90 -7.72 5.79 4.43
C PHE A 90 -6.60 5.25 3.53
N THR A 91 -5.41 5.10 4.12
CA THR A 91 -4.23 4.52 3.52
C THR A 91 -3.66 3.48 4.46
N PHE A 92 -3.43 2.25 4.00
CA PHE A 92 -3.01 1.15 4.87
C PHE A 92 -1.93 0.26 4.25
N GLY A 93 -1.06 -0.26 5.12
CA GLY A 93 -0.10 -1.30 4.79
C GLY A 93 1.29 -0.78 4.40
N PHE A 94 2.21 -1.72 4.21
CA PHE A 94 3.63 -1.40 3.97
C PHE A 94 3.89 -0.70 2.63
N GLY A 95 2.95 -0.86 1.69
CA GLY A 95 2.94 -0.19 0.39
C GLY A 95 2.04 1.05 0.33
N GLN A 96 1.45 1.48 1.45
CA GLN A 96 0.57 2.66 1.51
C GLN A 96 -0.57 2.63 0.48
N PHE A 97 -1.37 1.55 0.50
CA PHE A 97 -2.50 1.39 -0.41
C PHE A 97 -3.61 2.38 -0.06
N ALA A 98 -4.06 3.18 -1.02
CA ALA A 98 -4.94 4.33 -0.77
C ALA A 98 -6.37 4.10 -1.30
N ALA A 99 -7.38 4.35 -0.45
CA ALA A 99 -8.79 4.04 -0.75
C ALA A 99 -9.42 4.92 -1.84
N HIS A 100 -8.89 6.13 -2.08
CA HIS A 100 -9.47 7.11 -3.01
C HIS A 100 -9.24 6.85 -4.51
N VAL A 101 -8.52 5.79 -4.87
CA VAL A 101 -8.22 5.49 -6.28
C VAL A 101 -9.14 4.39 -6.78
N GLU A 102 -9.96 4.70 -7.78
CA GLU A 102 -10.86 3.76 -8.44
C GLU A 102 -10.06 2.60 -9.07
N GLU A 103 -10.52 1.36 -8.83
CA GLU A 103 -9.80 0.13 -9.22
C GLU A 103 -8.32 0.09 -8.75
N GLY A 104 -7.96 0.95 -7.79
CA GLY A 104 -6.60 1.15 -7.29
C GLY A 104 -6.12 0.01 -6.41
N ASP A 105 -4.89 0.16 -5.90
CA ASP A 105 -4.23 -0.88 -5.11
C ASP A 105 -5.01 -1.28 -3.85
N PHE A 106 -5.61 -0.31 -3.13
CA PHE A 106 -6.41 -0.60 -1.95
C PHE A 106 -7.68 -1.38 -2.28
N VAL A 107 -8.37 -1.02 -3.37
CA VAL A 107 -9.59 -1.72 -3.81
C VAL A 107 -9.26 -3.17 -4.16
N GLN A 108 -8.22 -3.39 -4.96
CA GLN A 108 -7.79 -4.75 -5.33
C GLN A 108 -7.29 -5.54 -4.11
N TYR A 109 -6.57 -4.88 -3.19
CA TYR A 109 -6.15 -5.46 -1.92
C TYR A 109 -7.36 -5.93 -1.09
N LEU A 110 -8.34 -5.05 -0.87
CA LEU A 110 -9.52 -5.35 -0.07
C LEU A 110 -10.34 -6.48 -0.71
N ARG A 111 -10.53 -6.46 -2.04
CA ARG A 111 -11.20 -7.54 -2.76
C ARG A 111 -10.53 -8.90 -2.51
N LYS A 112 -9.19 -8.95 -2.57
CA LYS A 112 -8.42 -10.18 -2.28
C LYS A 112 -8.52 -10.59 -0.82
N LEU A 113 -8.42 -9.66 0.12
CA LEU A 113 -8.56 -9.97 1.55
C LEU A 113 -9.92 -10.61 1.84
N LEU A 114 -10.99 -10.08 1.27
CA LEU A 114 -12.35 -10.60 1.49
C LEU A 114 -12.60 -11.99 0.89
N THR A 115 -11.63 -12.56 0.15
CA THR A 115 -11.66 -13.97 -0.27
C THR A 115 -11.02 -14.94 0.72
N LEU A 116 -10.32 -14.44 1.75
CA LEU A 116 -9.72 -15.29 2.77
C LEU A 116 -10.80 -15.92 3.66
N ALA A 117 -10.53 -17.13 4.17
CA ALA A 117 -11.49 -17.90 4.96
C ALA A 117 -11.89 -17.20 6.27
N ASP A 118 -10.99 -16.42 6.85
CA ASP A 118 -11.17 -15.66 8.09
C ASP A 118 -11.78 -14.26 7.85
N ALA A 119 -12.08 -13.87 6.61
CA ALA A 119 -12.59 -12.54 6.28
C ALA A 119 -13.87 -12.18 7.04
N VAL A 120 -14.77 -13.16 7.23
CA VAL A 120 -16.04 -12.98 7.94
C VAL A 120 -15.83 -12.65 9.42
N ASP A 121 -14.70 -13.04 10.01
CA ASP A 121 -14.41 -12.75 11.42
C ASP A 121 -14.02 -11.28 11.62
N TYR A 122 -13.42 -10.65 10.61
CA TYR A 122 -12.99 -9.24 10.66
C TYR A 122 -14.01 -8.28 10.04
N PHE A 123 -14.61 -8.66 8.90
CA PHE A 123 -15.55 -7.84 8.15
C PHE A 123 -16.83 -8.65 7.84
N PRO A 124 -17.63 -9.02 8.86
CA PRO A 124 -18.82 -9.87 8.68
C PRO A 124 -19.90 -9.26 7.79
N HIS A 125 -19.86 -7.95 7.59
CA HIS A 125 -20.82 -7.19 6.80
C HIS A 125 -20.30 -6.82 5.41
N LEU A 126 -19.07 -7.22 5.07
CA LEU A 126 -18.55 -7.02 3.71
C LEU A 126 -18.66 -8.32 2.92
N SER A 127 -18.98 -8.19 1.65
CA SER A 127 -19.03 -9.31 0.71
C SER A 127 -18.58 -8.86 -0.67
N ILE A 128 -18.15 -9.81 -1.50
CA ILE A 128 -17.89 -9.56 -2.92
C ILE A 128 -19.13 -9.94 -3.72
N LYS A 129 -19.67 -9.00 -4.51
CA LYS A 129 -20.76 -9.25 -5.46
C LYS A 129 -20.40 -8.63 -6.80
N ASN A 130 -20.56 -9.40 -7.88
CA ASN A 130 -20.20 -8.98 -9.24
C ASN A 130 -18.75 -8.44 -9.36
N GLY A 131 -17.83 -8.93 -8.52
CA GLY A 131 -16.44 -8.47 -8.49
C GLY A 131 -16.18 -7.21 -7.65
N HIS A 132 -17.21 -6.59 -7.08
CA HIS A 132 -17.11 -5.36 -6.28
C HIS A 132 -17.33 -5.63 -4.79
N VAL A 133 -16.81 -4.74 -3.94
CA VAL A 133 -17.05 -4.79 -2.49
C VAL A 133 -18.43 -4.21 -2.19
N HIS A 134 -19.24 -4.95 -1.43
CA HIS A 134 -20.53 -4.49 -0.94
C HIS A 134 -20.60 -4.57 0.58
N ALA A 135 -21.20 -3.56 1.21
CA ALA A 135 -21.66 -3.63 2.59
C ALA A 135 -23.07 -4.19 2.67
N LEU A 136 -23.33 -5.00 3.70
CA LEU A 136 -24.65 -5.49 4.09
C LEU A 136 -25.08 -4.77 5.37
N ASP A 137 -26.30 -4.22 5.37
CA ASP A 137 -26.87 -3.67 6.60
C ASP A 137 -27.56 -4.76 7.45
N GLY A 138 -28.04 -4.37 8.63
CA GLY A 138 -28.75 -5.27 9.56
C GLY A 138 -30.07 -5.83 9.03
N LEU A 139 -30.56 -5.33 7.88
CA LEU A 139 -31.75 -5.82 7.19
C LEU A 139 -31.39 -6.64 5.94
N GLY A 140 -30.10 -6.90 5.69
CA GLY A 140 -29.60 -7.63 4.53
C GLY A 140 -29.58 -6.82 3.24
N ARG A 141 -29.86 -5.50 3.28
CA ARG A 141 -29.74 -4.63 2.10
C ARG A 141 -28.27 -4.45 1.76
N SER A 142 -27.98 -4.47 0.47
CA SER A 142 -26.62 -4.44 -0.05
C SER A 142 -26.31 -3.09 -0.68
N THR A 143 -25.21 -2.47 -0.27
CA THR A 143 -24.71 -1.21 -0.83
C THR A 143 -23.35 -1.48 -1.48
N GLU A 144 -23.20 -1.16 -2.76
CA GLU A 144 -21.90 -1.19 -3.44
C GLU A 144 -21.00 -0.10 -2.85
N LEU A 145 -19.77 -0.47 -2.47
CA LEU A 145 -18.82 0.45 -1.84
C LEU A 145 -17.87 1.11 -2.85
N GLU A 146 -17.60 0.43 -3.96
CA GLU A 146 -16.65 0.88 -4.97
C GLU A 146 -17.00 0.32 -6.33
N ASN A 147 -16.65 1.07 -7.38
CA ASN A 147 -16.76 0.66 -8.77
C ASN A 147 -15.73 1.45 -9.62
N PRO A 148 -15.67 1.23 -10.94
CA PRO A 148 -14.69 1.93 -11.78
C PRO A 148 -14.89 3.45 -11.89
N GLN A 149 -15.99 4.00 -11.37
CA GLN A 149 -16.30 5.42 -11.42
C GLN A 149 -16.10 6.14 -10.08
N THR A 150 -16.14 5.43 -8.94
CA THR A 150 -15.96 6.05 -7.62
C THR A 150 -15.61 5.05 -6.53
N THR A 151 -14.86 5.52 -5.52
CA THR A 151 -14.66 4.84 -4.24
C THR A 151 -15.21 5.63 -3.05
N ASN A 152 -16.00 6.69 -3.29
CA ASN A 152 -16.52 7.54 -2.21
C ASN A 152 -17.31 6.76 -1.14
N PRO A 153 -18.19 5.80 -1.49
CA PRO A 153 -18.88 5.01 -0.46
C PRO A 153 -17.94 4.13 0.36
N LEU A 154 -16.88 3.58 -0.24
CA LEU A 154 -15.82 2.85 0.45
C LEU A 154 -15.04 3.78 1.39
N MET A 155 -14.65 4.97 0.93
CA MET A 155 -14.00 5.96 1.78
C MET A 155 -14.87 6.30 2.99
N ASN A 156 -16.16 6.58 2.78
CA ASN A 156 -17.10 6.89 3.87
C ASN A 156 -17.31 5.70 4.83
N TYR A 157 -17.23 4.46 4.32
CA TYR A 157 -17.26 3.26 5.17
C TYR A 157 -16.02 3.16 6.08
N LEU A 158 -14.84 3.51 5.54
CA LEU A 158 -13.56 3.41 6.25
C LEU A 158 -13.27 4.59 7.16
N ASN A 159 -13.66 5.79 6.74
CA ASN A 159 -13.45 7.04 7.44
C ASN A 159 -14.58 8.03 7.05
N PRO A 160 -15.65 8.13 7.86
CA PRO A 160 -16.87 8.84 7.46
C PRO A 160 -16.69 10.32 7.16
N THR A 161 -15.81 11.00 7.91
CA THR A 161 -15.51 12.42 7.72
C THR A 161 -14.03 12.71 7.97
N LEU A 162 -13.56 13.84 7.46
CA LEU A 162 -12.22 14.38 7.75
C LEU A 162 -12.27 15.48 8.81
N ALA A 163 -13.41 15.64 9.50
CA ALA A 163 -13.63 16.71 10.47
C ALA A 163 -13.16 16.32 11.87
N GLU A 164 -13.22 15.03 12.22
CA GLU A 164 -12.79 14.50 13.51
C GLU A 164 -12.56 12.98 13.41
N VAL A 165 -11.81 12.41 14.34
CA VAL A 165 -11.64 10.95 14.43
C VAL A 165 -12.92 10.31 14.97
N GLU A 166 -13.59 9.52 14.15
CA GLU A 166 -14.86 8.85 14.48
C GLU A 166 -14.67 7.37 14.87
N ASP A 167 -15.61 6.82 15.64
CA ASP A 167 -15.54 5.42 16.08
C ASP A 167 -15.49 4.45 14.90
N ALA A 168 -16.21 4.74 13.82
CA ALA A 168 -16.19 3.93 12.60
C ALA A 168 -14.79 3.86 11.98
N GLU A 169 -14.07 4.99 11.93
CA GLU A 169 -12.69 5.07 11.45
C GLU A 169 -11.76 4.22 12.33
N VAL A 170 -11.87 4.37 13.64
CA VAL A 170 -11.06 3.61 14.60
C VAL A 170 -11.36 2.11 14.49
N ILE A 171 -12.62 1.70 14.32
CA ILE A 171 -12.98 0.29 14.13
C ILE A 171 -12.45 -0.26 12.81
N ALA A 172 -12.57 0.48 11.70
CA ALA A 172 -12.03 0.06 10.41
C ALA A 172 -10.51 -0.17 10.51
N ALA A 173 -9.78 0.82 11.03
CA ALA A 173 -8.35 0.73 11.30
C ALA A 173 -7.98 -0.47 12.20
N THR A 174 -8.74 -0.66 13.28
CA THR A 174 -8.55 -1.75 14.23
C THR A 174 -8.67 -3.12 13.56
N ARG A 175 -9.67 -3.31 12.69
CA ARG A 175 -9.87 -4.57 11.96
C ARG A 175 -8.67 -4.91 11.09
N PHE A 176 -8.20 -3.96 10.28
CA PHE A 176 -7.03 -4.17 9.43
C PHE A 176 -5.76 -4.45 10.23
N ILE A 177 -5.50 -3.69 11.30
CA ILE A 177 -4.33 -3.91 12.16
C ILE A 177 -4.42 -5.29 12.83
N HIS A 178 -5.55 -5.63 13.44
CA HIS A 178 -5.74 -6.90 14.11
C HIS A 178 -5.56 -8.07 13.15
N TRP A 179 -6.20 -8.01 11.99
CA TRP A 179 -6.11 -9.06 10.98
C TRP A 179 -4.68 -9.26 10.48
N THR A 180 -4.00 -8.16 10.18
CA THR A 180 -2.63 -8.19 9.65
C THR A 180 -1.64 -8.73 10.68
N VAL A 181 -1.86 -8.51 11.98
CA VAL A 181 -1.03 -9.10 13.04
C VAL A 181 -1.24 -10.61 13.12
N GLN A 182 -2.50 -11.07 13.14
CA GLN A 182 -2.84 -12.47 13.39
C GLN A 182 -2.68 -13.38 12.16
N SER A 183 -2.86 -12.85 10.96
CA SER A 183 -2.96 -13.66 9.73
C SER A 183 -1.76 -13.46 8.82
N GLN A 184 -0.97 -14.54 8.63
CA GLN A 184 0.07 -14.57 7.60
C GLN A 184 -0.52 -14.40 6.20
N ALA A 185 -1.68 -15.02 5.94
CA ALA A 185 -2.37 -14.89 4.66
C ALA A 185 -2.74 -13.43 4.36
N ALA A 186 -3.19 -12.66 5.36
CA ALA A 186 -3.47 -11.23 5.18
C ALA A 186 -2.21 -10.43 4.79
N ARG A 187 -1.06 -10.74 5.40
CA ARG A 187 0.24 -10.14 5.01
C ARG A 187 0.64 -10.54 3.59
N GLU A 188 0.50 -11.81 3.24
CA GLU A 188 0.78 -12.30 1.88
C GLU A 188 -0.11 -11.64 0.83
N VAL A 189 -1.37 -11.34 1.14
CA VAL A 189 -2.26 -10.58 0.26
C VAL A 189 -1.77 -9.15 0.04
N GLN A 190 -1.26 -8.46 1.08
CA GLN A 190 -0.61 -7.15 0.89
C GLN A 190 0.60 -7.27 -0.06
N VAL A 191 1.47 -8.27 0.12
CA VAL A 191 2.65 -8.47 -0.73
C VAL A 191 2.25 -8.79 -2.17
N SER A 192 1.31 -9.71 -2.35
CA SER A 192 0.75 -10.08 -3.64
C SER A 192 0.16 -8.87 -4.37
N GLN A 193 -0.54 -7.99 -3.66
CA GLN A 193 -1.07 -6.77 -4.27
C GLN A 193 0.03 -5.80 -4.68
N MET A 194 1.02 -5.53 -3.81
CA MET A 194 2.14 -4.65 -4.15
C MET A 194 2.91 -5.16 -5.38
N VAL A 195 3.18 -6.46 -5.44
CA VAL A 195 3.82 -7.12 -6.59
C VAL A 195 2.98 -6.99 -7.85
N ALA A 196 1.66 -7.23 -7.77
CA ALA A 196 0.77 -7.08 -8.92
C ALA A 196 0.73 -5.63 -9.43
N THR A 197 0.67 -4.66 -8.53
CA THR A 197 0.75 -3.23 -8.84
C THR A 197 2.05 -2.90 -9.57
N PHE A 198 3.21 -3.34 -9.05
CA PHE A 198 4.51 -3.07 -9.66
C PHE A 198 4.69 -3.77 -11.01
N LYS A 199 4.19 -5.00 -11.18
CA LYS A 199 4.11 -5.66 -12.49
C LYS A 199 3.31 -4.82 -13.48
N SER A 200 2.18 -4.26 -13.07
CA SER A 200 1.36 -3.40 -13.93
C SER A 200 2.10 -2.11 -14.34
N PHE A 201 2.89 -1.54 -13.43
CA PHE A 201 3.73 -0.38 -13.71
C PHE A 201 4.80 -0.67 -14.76
N MET A 202 5.46 -1.82 -14.67
CA MET A 202 6.45 -2.23 -15.67
C MET A 202 5.82 -2.42 -17.06
N LYS A 203 4.67 -3.10 -17.14
CA LYS A 203 3.91 -3.23 -18.39
C LYS A 203 3.48 -1.88 -18.97
N ARG A 204 3.13 -0.92 -18.11
CA ARG A 204 2.79 0.45 -18.54
C ARG A 204 4.02 1.20 -19.03
N ALA A 205 5.16 1.07 -18.36
CA ALA A 205 6.40 1.72 -18.75
C ALA A 205 6.89 1.23 -20.12
N GLU A 206 6.80 -0.07 -20.38
CA GLU A 206 7.18 -0.67 -21.66
C GLU A 206 6.36 -0.15 -22.86
N LYS A 207 5.11 0.23 -22.63
CA LYS A 207 4.28 0.89 -23.67
C LYS A 207 4.70 2.33 -23.96
N ARG A 208 5.66 2.89 -23.21
CA ARG A 208 5.99 4.32 -23.22
C ARG A 208 7.46 4.60 -23.50
N VAL A 209 8.36 3.72 -23.05
CA VAL A 209 9.81 3.83 -23.23
C VAL A 209 10.40 2.44 -23.48
N ASP A 210 11.56 2.38 -24.13
CA ASP A 210 12.26 1.12 -24.36
C ASP A 210 12.84 0.55 -23.05
N MET A 211 12.22 -0.55 -22.61
CA MET A 211 12.53 -1.23 -21.37
C MET A 211 13.38 -2.49 -21.56
N HIS A 212 13.51 -3.01 -22.78
CA HIS A 212 14.22 -4.28 -22.97
C HIS A 212 15.70 -4.16 -22.58
N ASN A 213 16.21 -5.15 -21.84
CA ASN A 213 17.56 -5.20 -21.29
C ASN A 213 17.90 -4.05 -20.33
N ARG A 214 16.91 -3.28 -19.86
CA ARG A 214 17.16 -2.26 -18.83
C ARG A 214 17.46 -2.92 -17.49
N PRO A 215 18.51 -2.48 -16.76
CA PRO A 215 18.81 -2.98 -15.43
C PRO A 215 17.63 -2.85 -14.47
N ALA A 216 17.46 -3.83 -13.60
CA ALA A 216 16.40 -3.84 -12.58
C ALA A 216 16.44 -2.59 -11.69
N ALA A 217 17.63 -2.04 -11.45
CA ALA A 217 17.79 -0.82 -10.66
C ALA A 217 17.08 0.39 -11.31
N GLN A 218 17.20 0.55 -12.63
CA GLN A 218 16.52 1.61 -13.39
C GLN A 218 15.01 1.37 -13.42
N CYS A 219 14.61 0.11 -13.62
CA CYS A 219 13.23 -0.33 -13.62
C CYS A 219 12.52 -0.02 -12.28
N CYS A 220 13.18 -0.26 -11.15
CA CYS A 220 12.62 0.00 -9.82
C CYS A 220 12.41 1.49 -9.58
N VAL A 221 13.32 2.36 -10.02
CA VAL A 221 13.10 3.82 -9.92
C VAL A 221 11.90 4.25 -10.76
N ILE A 222 11.73 3.69 -11.96
CA ILE A 222 10.55 3.96 -12.79
C ILE A 222 9.27 3.49 -12.09
N ALA A 223 9.27 2.28 -11.52
CA ALA A 223 8.13 1.75 -10.78
C ALA A 223 7.80 2.63 -9.54
N ASP A 224 8.81 3.12 -8.81
CA ASP A 224 8.63 4.05 -7.69
C ASP A 224 7.99 5.37 -8.14
N ILE A 225 8.45 5.96 -9.25
CA ILE A 225 7.84 7.18 -9.82
C ILE A 225 6.35 6.95 -10.12
N LEU A 226 6.00 5.77 -10.66
CA LEU A 226 4.62 5.42 -10.98
C LEU A 226 3.77 5.16 -9.72
N HIS A 227 4.36 4.57 -8.69
CA HIS A 227 3.73 4.35 -7.39
C HIS A 227 3.24 5.65 -6.75
N HIS A 228 3.99 6.74 -6.91
CA HIS A 228 3.59 8.09 -6.45
C HIS A 228 2.52 8.77 -7.33
N GLY A 229 1.83 8.03 -8.19
CA GLY A 229 0.83 8.56 -9.11
C GLY A 229 1.42 9.46 -10.21
N ARG A 230 2.75 9.47 -10.41
CA ARG A 230 3.41 10.41 -11.34
C ARG A 230 3.56 9.89 -12.75
N GLY A 231 2.82 8.86 -13.17
CA GLY A 231 2.83 8.35 -14.55
C GLY A 231 2.13 9.24 -15.59
N GLY A 232 1.94 10.53 -15.32
CA GLY A 232 1.23 11.47 -16.18
C GLY A 232 1.98 11.80 -17.48
N LYS A 233 1.29 12.49 -18.41
CA LYS A 233 1.83 12.86 -19.73
C LYS A 233 3.18 13.59 -19.65
N MET A 234 3.37 14.44 -18.64
CA MET A 234 4.59 15.25 -18.47
C MET A 234 5.79 14.45 -17.95
N THR A 235 5.58 13.31 -17.31
CA THR A 235 6.67 12.54 -16.69
C THR A 235 7.36 11.61 -17.67
N TRP A 236 6.65 11.06 -18.64
CA TRP A 236 7.23 10.13 -19.62
C TRP A 236 8.38 10.75 -20.45
N PRO A 237 8.29 12.01 -20.93
CA PRO A 237 9.42 12.66 -21.57
C PRO A 237 10.66 12.76 -20.65
N LEU A 238 10.46 13.03 -19.36
CA LEU A 238 11.56 13.10 -18.38
C LEU A 238 12.21 11.73 -18.17
N ILE A 239 11.41 10.66 -18.07
CA ILE A 239 11.90 9.28 -17.96
C ILE A 239 12.71 8.91 -19.22
N ALA A 240 12.16 9.20 -20.41
CA ALA A 240 12.83 8.91 -21.67
C ALA A 240 14.17 9.65 -21.79
N GLU A 241 14.23 10.92 -21.36
CA GLU A 241 15.46 11.70 -21.35
C GLU A 241 16.48 11.16 -20.35
N ALA A 242 16.05 10.84 -19.13
CA ALA A 242 16.91 10.22 -18.13
C ALA A 242 17.52 8.90 -18.64
N LEU A 243 16.74 8.06 -19.32
CA LEU A 243 17.18 6.78 -19.90
C LEU A 243 18.22 6.92 -21.02
N ARG A 244 18.31 8.09 -21.68
CA ARG A 244 19.32 8.42 -22.70
C ARG A 244 20.58 9.09 -22.14
N SER A 245 20.54 9.54 -20.89
CA SER A 245 21.69 10.19 -20.27
C SER A 245 22.86 9.24 -20.08
N THR A 246 24.06 9.79 -19.86
CA THR A 246 25.27 8.99 -19.55
C THR A 246 25.20 8.30 -18.19
N ARG A 247 24.26 8.71 -17.32
CA ARG A 247 24.03 8.15 -15.98
C ARG A 247 22.53 7.95 -15.72
N PRO A 248 21.90 6.96 -16.38
CA PRO A 248 20.45 6.82 -16.36
C PRO A 248 19.84 6.64 -14.98
N PHE A 249 20.49 5.86 -14.12
CA PHE A 249 20.00 5.60 -12.77
C PHE A 249 19.93 6.88 -11.93
N GLU A 250 21.00 7.67 -11.93
CA GLU A 250 21.05 8.95 -11.22
C GLU A 250 20.13 10.01 -11.84
N ALA A 251 19.95 10.01 -13.16
CA ALA A 251 19.02 10.91 -13.81
C ALA A 251 17.56 10.57 -13.46
N LEU A 252 17.19 9.28 -13.43
CA LEU A 252 15.86 8.82 -13.03
C LEU A 252 15.54 9.19 -11.58
N LEU A 253 16.51 9.01 -10.67
CA LEU A 253 16.38 9.37 -9.26
C LEU A 253 16.11 10.86 -9.00
N LYS A 254 16.35 11.74 -9.98
CA LYS A 254 16.04 13.18 -9.88
C LYS A 254 14.61 13.53 -10.31
N ILE A 255 13.87 12.58 -10.91
CA ILE A 255 12.47 12.78 -11.33
C ILE A 255 11.51 12.59 -10.15
N THR A 256 11.90 11.79 -9.15
CA THR A 256 11.12 11.62 -7.91
C THR A 256 10.94 12.98 -7.20
N PRO A 257 9.85 13.19 -6.45
CA PRO A 257 9.58 14.48 -5.78
C PRO A 257 10.77 15.02 -4.97
N PRO A 258 10.82 16.35 -4.71
CA PRO A 258 11.99 17.06 -4.18
C PRO A 258 12.39 16.71 -2.73
N TRP A 259 11.90 15.60 -2.18
CA TRP A 259 12.38 15.07 -0.90
C TRP A 259 13.74 14.43 -1.14
N GLN A 260 14.80 15.21 -1.02
CA GLN A 260 16.19 14.75 -1.14
C GLN A 260 16.43 13.46 -0.34
N GLN A 261 15.81 13.35 0.85
CA GLN A 261 15.86 12.17 1.70
C GLN A 261 15.28 10.90 1.04
N ARG A 262 14.21 10.99 0.24
CA ARG A 262 13.65 9.83 -0.47
C ARG A 262 14.60 9.37 -1.56
N THR A 263 15.10 10.28 -2.39
CA THR A 263 16.05 9.95 -3.46
C THR A 263 17.28 9.23 -2.91
N GLU A 264 17.84 9.73 -1.81
CA GLU A 264 18.98 9.10 -1.12
C GLU A 264 18.61 7.75 -0.50
N LYS A 265 17.42 7.62 0.08
CA LYS A 265 16.94 6.38 0.72
C LYS A 265 16.67 5.29 -0.32
N LEU A 266 15.95 5.61 -1.40
CA LEU A 266 15.66 4.70 -2.50
C LEU A 266 16.95 4.25 -3.20
N GLY A 267 17.81 5.21 -3.55
CA GLY A 267 19.09 4.93 -4.19
C GLY A 267 20.01 4.05 -3.34
N ARG A 268 20.06 4.28 -2.01
CA ARG A 268 20.80 3.40 -1.08
C ARG A 268 20.17 2.02 -0.98
N ALA A 269 18.85 1.92 -0.85
CA ALA A 269 18.16 0.63 -0.74
C ALA A 269 18.38 -0.24 -1.99
N ILE A 270 18.24 0.32 -3.19
CA ILE A 270 18.50 -0.40 -4.45
C ILE A 270 19.96 -0.87 -4.52
N LYS A 271 20.92 0.00 -4.19
CA LYS A 271 22.36 -0.35 -4.25
C LYS A 271 22.76 -1.41 -3.21
N ALA A 272 22.10 -1.44 -2.07
CA ALA A 272 22.37 -2.42 -1.01
C ALA A 272 21.81 -3.82 -1.33
N ASN A 273 20.84 -3.91 -2.24
CA ASN A 273 20.22 -5.19 -2.60
C ASN A 273 20.97 -5.84 -3.77
N SER A 274 21.75 -6.89 -3.47
CA SER A 274 22.57 -7.60 -4.46
C SER A 274 21.75 -8.30 -5.54
N ALA A 275 20.46 -8.60 -5.30
CA ALA A 275 19.58 -9.23 -6.28
C ALA A 275 19.36 -8.35 -7.53
N PHE A 276 19.62 -7.04 -7.44
CA PHE A 276 19.49 -6.09 -8.54
C PHE A 276 20.65 -6.10 -9.54
N VAL A 277 21.86 -6.52 -9.14
CA VAL A 277 23.09 -6.31 -9.92
C VAL A 277 23.09 -7.08 -11.24
N ASN A 278 22.52 -8.28 -11.24
CA ASN A 278 22.54 -9.18 -12.39
C ASN A 278 21.16 -9.40 -13.00
N ARG A 279 20.27 -8.39 -12.95
CA ARG A 279 18.91 -8.54 -13.48
C ARG A 279 18.55 -7.46 -14.48
N THR A 280 17.92 -7.86 -15.57
CA THR A 280 17.40 -6.96 -16.59
C THR A 280 15.98 -7.31 -16.97
N TRP A 281 15.23 -6.30 -17.44
CA TRP A 281 13.87 -6.49 -17.92
C TRP A 281 13.85 -7.22 -19.26
N ASN A 282 13.12 -8.33 -19.31
CA ASN A 282 12.83 -9.06 -20.53
C ASN A 282 11.41 -8.72 -21.00
N SER A 283 11.33 -7.98 -22.10
CA SER A 283 10.09 -7.57 -22.75
C SER A 283 9.20 -8.72 -23.22
N ALA A 284 9.79 -9.80 -23.75
CA ALA A 284 9.02 -10.96 -24.20
C ALA A 284 8.36 -11.71 -23.04
N LYS A 285 9.05 -11.80 -21.89
CA LYS A 285 8.54 -12.45 -20.68
C LYS A 285 7.68 -11.53 -19.82
N GLN A 286 7.78 -10.22 -20.01
CA GLN A 286 7.28 -9.20 -19.08
C GLN A 286 7.73 -9.48 -17.62
N ASP A 287 9.00 -9.88 -17.47
CA ASP A 287 9.62 -10.22 -16.19
C ASP A 287 11.14 -9.97 -16.22
N PHE A 288 11.83 -10.19 -15.11
CA PHE A 288 13.28 -10.00 -14.98
C PHE A 288 14.05 -11.31 -15.19
N ASP A 289 15.00 -11.27 -16.11
CA ASP A 289 15.97 -12.36 -16.30
C ASP A 289 17.27 -12.06 -15.57
N LEU A 290 18.00 -13.13 -15.22
CA LEU A 290 19.41 -13.00 -14.89
C LEU A 290 20.18 -12.64 -16.17
N LEU A 291 21.14 -11.71 -16.04
CA LEU A 291 22.14 -11.41 -17.06
C LEU A 291 22.95 -12.65 -17.44
#